data_AF-A0A9R1ALU9-F1
#
_entry.id   AF-A0A9R1ALU9-F1
#
_cell.length_a   1.000
_cell.length_b   1.000
_cell.length_c   1.000
_cell.angle_alpha   90.00
_cell.angle_beta   90.00
_cell.angle_gamma   90.00
#
_symmetry.space_group_name_H-M   'P 1'
#
loop_
_entity.id
_entity.type
_entity.pdbx_description
1 polymer ?
#
loop_
_entity_poly.entity_id
_entity_poly.type
_entity_poly.pdbx_seq_one_letter_code
_entity_poly.pdbx_strand_id
1 'polypeptide(L)'
;MVDSKEFAEGIFDALARRRRQNLERITKEELYDFWLQISDQSFDARLQIFFDMVDTNVDGRITREEVQELIVLSASANKLAKLKEQAEEYASLIMEELDPENLGYIELWQLETLLLQRDTYMNYSRPLSTASGAQWSQNLGVGASGAVPHAAKGEDDDGSGPQTWGEEMRERRRGWGRGVAKAASHVRVAAEENWRRAWVLALWFAAMAALFVWKFVQYRRTAAFQVMGYCLPTAKGAAETLKLNMALVLLPVCRNTLTWLRSSWARFFVPFDDNITFHKMIATAIVVGITLHAGNHLACDFPRVIASGPEEYRLVAGAFGASKPTYGRLISGVEGVTGIAMVVLMTVSFTLATHPFRKGEKEASASRLPAPLNRLAGFNAFWYSHHLLGIVYLLLLAHGYFLFLVRRWYEKTTWMYISVPLLLYVGERMLRALRSNAHPVKILKKLDSLRYCFYLEVY
;
A
#
# COMPACT_ATOMS: atom_id res chain seq x y z
N MET A 1 24.45 16.18 -25.36
CA MET A 1 24.54 14.94 -24.56
C MET A 1 25.94 14.81 -23.98
N VAL A 2 26.53 15.89 -23.48
CA VAL A 2 27.85 15.87 -22.83
C VAL A 2 27.66 15.60 -21.33
N ASP A 3 26.59 16.16 -20.76
CA ASP A 3 26.30 16.11 -19.31
C ASP A 3 25.95 14.72 -18.76
N SER A 4 25.42 13.80 -19.58
CA SER A 4 25.13 12.42 -19.12
C SER A 4 26.36 11.53 -19.07
N LYS A 5 27.46 11.96 -19.70
CA LYS A 5 28.72 11.21 -19.75
C LYS A 5 29.51 11.42 -18.46
N GLU A 6 29.60 12.67 -18.01
CA GLU A 6 30.28 13.06 -16.75
C GLU A 6 29.66 12.37 -15.54
N PHE A 7 28.33 12.28 -15.48
CA PHE A 7 27.64 11.55 -14.41
C PHE A 7 27.90 10.04 -14.44
N ALA A 8 27.90 9.43 -15.63
CA ALA A 8 28.18 8.00 -15.79
C ALA A 8 29.64 7.66 -15.44
N GLU A 9 30.59 8.54 -15.79
CA GLU A 9 31.99 8.45 -15.38
C GLU A 9 32.14 8.59 -13.86
N GLY A 10 31.43 9.52 -13.21
CA GLY A 10 31.44 9.68 -11.76
C GLY A 10 30.98 8.41 -11.00
N ILE A 11 29.90 7.77 -11.44
CA ILE A 11 29.42 6.50 -10.86
C ILE A 11 30.45 5.39 -11.08
N PHE A 12 31.00 5.30 -12.30
CA PHE A 12 31.97 4.28 -12.64
C PHE A 12 33.23 4.40 -11.78
N ASP A 13 33.78 5.61 -11.65
CA ASP A 13 34.98 5.86 -10.88
C ASP A 13 34.75 5.61 -9.38
N ALA A 14 33.58 5.97 -8.84
CA ALA A 14 33.21 5.66 -7.46
C ALA A 14 33.23 4.15 -7.18
N LEU A 15 32.60 3.36 -8.06
CA LEU A 15 32.53 1.91 -7.92
C LEU A 15 33.90 1.23 -8.13
N ALA A 16 34.71 1.75 -9.06
CA ALA A 16 36.06 1.28 -9.30
C ALA A 16 37.00 1.59 -8.11
N ARG A 17 36.94 2.81 -7.56
CA ARG A 17 37.68 3.24 -6.37
C ARG A 17 37.37 2.36 -5.16
N ARG A 18 36.09 2.03 -4.95
CA ARG A 18 35.64 1.18 -3.84
C ARG A 18 36.26 -0.22 -3.87
N ARG A 19 36.58 -0.72 -5.06
CA ARG A 19 37.29 -2.01 -5.25
C ARG A 19 38.82 -1.88 -5.23
N ARG A 20 39.38 -0.67 -5.10
CA ARG A 20 40.81 -0.37 -5.27
C ARG A 20 41.36 -0.86 -6.61
N GLN A 21 40.54 -0.85 -7.65
CA GLN A 21 40.94 -1.28 -8.99
C GLN A 21 40.99 -0.07 -9.91
N ASN A 22 42.09 0.09 -10.64
CA ASN A 22 42.22 1.12 -11.67
C ASN A 22 41.83 0.47 -13.01
N LEU A 23 40.53 0.47 -13.32
CA LEU A 23 39.97 -0.27 -14.45
C LEU A 23 39.71 0.65 -15.64
N GLU A 24 40.49 0.51 -16.71
CA GLU A 24 40.19 1.15 -18.00
C GLU A 24 39.13 0.37 -18.82
N ARG A 25 38.85 -0.88 -18.43
CA ARG A 25 37.89 -1.79 -19.09
C ARG A 25 37.20 -2.67 -18.05
N ILE A 26 35.93 -3.01 -18.29
CA ILE A 26 35.08 -3.82 -17.39
C ILE A 26 34.76 -5.15 -18.07
N THR A 27 34.93 -6.26 -17.36
CA THR A 27 34.45 -7.59 -17.80
C THR A 27 32.94 -7.74 -17.57
N LYS A 28 32.31 -8.74 -18.20
CA LYS A 28 30.87 -9.00 -18.01
C LYS A 28 30.50 -9.32 -16.55
N GLU A 29 31.41 -9.96 -15.82
CA GLU A 29 31.24 -10.34 -14.42
C GLU A 29 31.32 -9.11 -13.51
N GLU A 30 32.31 -8.24 -13.72
CA GLU A 30 32.44 -6.96 -12.99
C GLU A 30 31.27 -6.01 -13.28
N LEU A 31 30.77 -5.98 -14.52
CA LEU A 31 29.60 -5.19 -14.88
C LEU A 31 28.33 -5.70 -14.16
N TYR A 32 28.18 -7.02 -14.03
CA TYR A 32 27.05 -7.62 -13.31
C TYR A 32 27.10 -7.28 -11.81
N ASP A 33 28.29 -7.28 -11.22
CA ASP A 33 28.50 -6.89 -9.83
C ASP A 33 28.23 -5.39 -9.58
N PHE A 34 28.65 -4.52 -10.50
CA PHE A 34 28.30 -3.09 -10.45
C PHE A 34 26.81 -2.89 -10.62
N TRP A 35 26.18 -3.63 -11.52
CA TRP A 35 24.73 -3.60 -11.71
C TRP A 35 23.98 -4.03 -10.44
N LEU A 36 24.44 -5.06 -9.73
CA LEU A 36 23.84 -5.50 -8.46
C LEU A 36 23.90 -4.41 -7.38
N GLN A 37 25.01 -3.67 -7.29
CA GLN A 37 25.16 -2.57 -6.33
C GLN A 37 24.29 -1.35 -6.70
N ILE A 38 24.26 -0.96 -7.97
CA ILE A 38 23.43 0.15 -8.45
C ILE A 38 21.93 -0.18 -8.35
N SER A 39 21.55 -1.44 -8.55
CA SER A 39 20.15 -1.89 -8.50
C SER A 39 19.63 -2.13 -7.09
N ASP A 40 20.49 -2.09 -6.07
CA ASP A 40 20.10 -2.16 -4.66
C ASP A 40 19.20 -0.96 -4.30
N GLN A 41 17.97 -1.25 -3.88
CA GLN A 41 16.97 -0.23 -3.55
C GLN A 41 17.06 0.26 -2.10
N SER A 42 17.96 -0.31 -1.29
CA SER A 42 18.18 0.15 0.07
C SER A 42 18.64 1.60 0.07
N PHE A 43 18.17 2.34 1.07
CA PHE A 43 18.53 3.75 1.24
C PHE A 43 20.03 3.87 1.52
N ASP A 44 20.54 3.02 2.41
CA ASP A 44 21.94 3.02 2.83
C ASP A 44 22.89 2.71 1.66
N ALA A 45 22.59 1.72 0.81
CA ALA A 45 23.45 1.40 -0.35
C ALA A 45 23.50 2.55 -1.37
N ARG A 46 22.35 3.16 -1.63
CA ARG A 46 22.28 4.30 -2.57
C ARG A 46 22.96 5.53 -2.02
N LEU A 47 22.79 5.82 -0.74
CA LEU A 47 23.46 6.94 -0.08
C LEU A 47 24.96 6.74 -0.02
N GLN A 48 25.43 5.51 0.17
CA GLN A 48 26.86 5.20 0.14
C GLN A 48 27.45 5.39 -1.25
N ILE A 49 26.80 4.85 -2.31
CA ILE A 49 27.26 5.06 -3.70
C ILE A 49 27.28 6.56 -4.03
N PHE A 50 26.27 7.28 -3.55
CA PHE A 50 26.16 8.71 -3.70
C PHE A 50 27.29 9.46 -2.99
N PHE A 51 27.64 9.06 -1.76
CA PHE A 51 28.77 9.61 -1.01
C PHE A 51 30.10 9.34 -1.71
N ASP A 52 30.35 8.09 -2.13
CA ASP A 52 31.59 7.67 -2.80
C ASP A 52 31.81 8.37 -4.16
N MET A 53 30.74 8.86 -4.78
CA MET A 53 30.78 9.66 -6.01
C MET A 53 31.26 11.09 -5.75
N VAL A 54 30.96 11.63 -4.56
CA VAL A 54 31.22 13.02 -4.17
C VAL A 54 32.57 13.14 -3.46
N ASP A 55 32.88 12.17 -2.61
CA ASP A 55 34.17 12.03 -1.94
C ASP A 55 35.22 11.51 -2.94
N THR A 56 35.71 12.41 -3.79
CA THR A 56 36.68 12.07 -4.85
C THR A 56 38.07 11.74 -4.29
N ASN A 57 38.41 12.31 -3.13
CA ASN A 57 39.70 12.15 -2.48
C ASN A 57 39.74 10.99 -1.46
N VAL A 58 38.57 10.39 -1.16
CA VAL A 58 38.36 9.24 -0.26
C VAL A 58 38.81 9.54 1.17
N ASP A 59 38.66 10.79 1.61
CA ASP A 59 39.00 11.21 2.97
C ASP A 59 37.82 11.08 3.95
N GLY A 60 36.64 10.68 3.45
CA GLY A 60 35.42 10.50 4.23
C GLY A 60 34.76 11.82 4.61
N ARG A 61 35.16 12.93 3.98
CA ARG A 61 34.67 14.28 4.23
C ARG A 61 34.22 14.91 2.93
N ILE A 62 33.13 15.66 2.98
CA ILE A 62 32.60 16.38 1.84
C ILE A 62 32.74 17.87 2.12
N THR A 63 33.54 18.55 1.32
CA THR A 63 33.75 19.99 1.35
C THR A 63 32.61 20.74 0.68
N ARG A 64 32.54 22.06 0.90
CA ARG A 64 31.54 22.93 0.24
C ARG A 64 31.64 22.82 -1.29
N GLU A 65 32.86 22.78 -1.81
CA GLU A 65 33.16 22.73 -3.23
C GLU A 65 32.64 21.41 -3.84
N GLU A 66 32.80 20.29 -3.14
CA GLU A 66 32.28 18.98 -3.55
C GLU A 66 30.75 18.93 -3.50
N VAL A 67 30.11 19.55 -2.49
CA VAL A 67 28.64 19.71 -2.47
C VAL A 67 28.17 20.56 -3.66
N GLN A 68 28.90 21.62 -4.02
CA GLN A 68 28.56 22.47 -5.15
C GLN A 68 28.68 21.73 -6.48
N GLU A 69 29.78 21.00 -6.69
CA GLU A 69 30.04 20.21 -7.89
C GLU A 69 28.95 19.16 -8.09
N LEU A 70 28.56 18.49 -7.00
CA LEU A 70 27.42 17.58 -6.98
C LEU A 70 26.14 18.25 -7.48
N ILE A 71 25.79 19.43 -6.95
CA ILE A 71 24.55 20.12 -7.34
C ILE A 71 24.59 20.48 -8.83
N VAL A 72 25.78 20.83 -9.34
CA VAL A 72 26.00 21.12 -10.77
C VAL A 72 25.86 19.87 -11.62
N LEU A 73 26.44 18.73 -11.22
CA LEU A 73 26.31 17.44 -11.90
C LEU A 73 24.84 17.00 -11.95
N SER A 74 24.16 17.09 -10.81
CA SER A 74 22.73 16.79 -10.67
C SER A 74 21.83 17.64 -11.54
N ALA A 75 22.09 18.95 -11.55
CA ALA A 75 21.36 19.88 -12.38
C ALA A 75 21.61 19.64 -13.87
N SER A 76 22.83 19.25 -14.24
CA SER A 76 23.23 19.03 -15.65
C SER A 76 22.64 17.73 -16.20
N ALA A 77 22.64 16.64 -15.41
CA ALA A 77 21.96 15.38 -15.75
C ALA A 77 20.45 15.56 -15.98
N ASN A 78 19.83 16.45 -15.20
CA ASN A 78 18.39 16.71 -15.25
C ASN A 78 17.99 17.91 -16.14
N LYS A 79 18.92 18.55 -16.85
CA LYS A 79 18.70 19.74 -17.70
C LYS A 79 18.07 20.93 -16.95
N LEU A 80 18.44 21.12 -15.68
CA LEU A 80 17.91 22.16 -14.81
C LEU A 80 18.86 23.37 -14.76
N ALA A 81 18.87 24.18 -15.83
CA ALA A 81 19.78 25.34 -15.98
C ALA A 81 19.76 26.32 -14.78
N LYS A 82 18.58 26.54 -14.20
CA LYS A 82 18.40 27.44 -13.04
C LYS A 82 19.07 26.93 -11.76
N LEU A 83 19.23 25.62 -11.61
CA LEU A 83 19.89 25.01 -10.45
C LEU A 83 21.41 25.09 -10.56
N LYS A 84 21.93 24.96 -11.79
CA LYS A 84 23.35 25.14 -12.10
C LYS A 84 23.83 26.56 -11.76
N GLU A 85 23.02 27.57 -12.06
CA GLU A 85 23.34 28.99 -11.75
C GLU A 85 23.30 29.32 -10.24
N GLN A 86 22.64 28.49 -9.43
CA GLN A 86 22.45 28.74 -7.99
C GLN A 86 23.16 27.71 -7.10
N ALA A 87 23.98 26.84 -7.67
CA ALA A 87 24.61 25.73 -6.95
C ALA A 87 25.47 26.21 -5.76
N GLU A 88 26.16 27.34 -5.89
CA GLU A 88 26.98 27.95 -4.85
C GLU A 88 26.15 28.46 -3.65
N GLU A 89 25.00 29.11 -3.92
CA GLU A 89 24.04 29.57 -2.90
C GLU A 89 23.51 28.37 -2.11
N TYR A 90 23.28 27.25 -2.79
CA TYR A 90 22.74 26.05 -2.17
C TYR A 90 23.76 25.22 -1.41
N ALA A 91 24.99 25.10 -1.91
CA ALA A 91 26.09 24.49 -1.17
C ALA A 91 26.35 25.27 0.14
N SER A 92 26.30 26.60 0.08
CA SER A 92 26.46 27.45 1.27
C SER A 92 25.40 27.18 2.33
N LEU A 93 24.13 27.07 1.94
CA LEU A 93 23.02 26.77 2.87
C LEU A 93 23.10 25.36 3.48
N ILE A 94 23.58 24.37 2.70
CA ILE A 94 23.77 23.01 3.20
C ILE A 94 24.88 22.98 4.25
N MET A 95 25.99 23.65 3.98
CA MET A 95 27.11 23.76 4.92
C MET A 95 26.72 24.54 6.18
N GLU A 96 25.91 25.59 6.08
CA GLU A 96 25.43 26.34 7.26
C GLU A 96 24.56 25.47 8.19
N GLU A 97 23.76 24.55 7.64
CA GLU A 97 22.91 23.66 8.43
C GLU A 97 23.67 22.45 8.99
N LEU A 98 24.59 21.89 8.20
CA LEU A 98 25.26 20.62 8.53
C LEU A 98 26.62 20.78 9.20
N ASP A 99 27.27 21.93 9.03
CA ASP A 99 28.55 22.28 9.64
C ASP A 99 28.41 23.54 10.51
N PRO A 100 27.65 23.48 11.62
CA PRO A 100 27.42 24.63 12.50
C PRO A 100 28.70 25.10 13.23
N GLU A 101 29.72 24.23 13.30
CA GLU A 101 31.02 24.52 13.90
C GLU A 101 32.02 25.11 12.88
N ASN A 102 31.62 25.25 11.61
CA ASN A 102 32.43 25.81 10.52
C ASN A 102 33.79 25.10 10.37
N LEU A 103 33.76 23.76 10.40
CA LEU A 103 34.87 22.86 10.18
C LEU A 103 35.31 22.81 8.71
N GLY A 104 34.46 23.26 7.79
CA GLY A 104 34.70 23.33 6.35
C GLY A 104 34.33 22.04 5.60
N TYR A 105 33.80 21.03 6.29
CA TYR A 105 33.41 19.75 5.70
C TYR A 105 32.26 19.10 6.46
N ILE A 106 31.55 18.19 5.80
CA ILE A 106 30.50 17.35 6.37
C ILE A 106 30.82 15.86 6.18
N GLU A 107 30.47 15.04 7.16
CA GLU A 107 30.66 13.59 7.14
C GLU A 107 29.36 12.88 6.73
N LEU A 108 29.46 11.62 6.29
CA LEU A 108 28.33 10.83 5.81
C LEU A 108 27.14 10.79 6.79
N TRP A 109 27.40 10.69 8.09
CA TRP A 109 26.34 10.61 9.11
C TRP A 109 25.54 11.92 9.25
N GLN A 110 26.14 13.08 8.95
CA GLN A 110 25.44 14.38 8.95
C GLN A 110 24.49 14.46 7.75
N LEU A 111 24.93 13.96 6.60
CA LEU A 111 24.11 13.82 5.40
C LEU A 111 22.96 12.82 5.61
N GLU A 112 23.25 11.66 6.22
CA GLU A 112 22.27 10.67 6.65
C GLU A 112 21.22 11.31 7.55
N THR A 113 21.62 12.10 8.55
CA THR A 113 20.72 12.74 9.50
C THR A 113 19.74 13.68 8.80
N LEU A 114 20.21 14.47 7.84
CA LEU A 114 19.37 15.39 7.05
C LEU A 114 18.39 14.65 6.14
N LEU A 115 18.84 13.56 5.51
CA LEU A 115 18.01 12.77 4.62
C LEU A 115 17.01 11.89 5.39
N LEU A 116 17.38 11.34 6.56
CA LEU A 116 16.52 10.55 7.46
C LEU A 116 15.50 11.42 8.20
N GLN A 117 15.85 12.66 8.60
CA GLN A 117 14.89 13.64 9.08
C GLN A 117 13.85 13.96 8.00
N ARG A 118 14.27 14.01 6.72
CA ARG A 118 13.37 14.20 5.59
C ARG A 118 12.52 12.97 5.31
N ASP A 119 12.97 11.73 5.39
CA ASP A 119 12.05 10.57 5.27
C ASP A 119 10.97 10.60 6.34
N THR A 120 11.32 11.13 7.52
CA THR A 120 10.36 11.39 8.59
C THR A 120 9.41 12.56 8.24
N TYR A 121 9.89 13.61 7.55
CA TYR A 121 9.12 14.83 7.17
C TYR A 121 8.38 14.76 5.80
N MET A 122 8.83 13.95 4.85
CA MET A 122 8.25 13.72 3.51
C MET A 122 7.16 12.66 3.57
N ASN A 123 7.26 11.68 4.46
CA ASN A 123 6.11 10.87 4.86
C ASN A 123 5.01 11.73 5.48
N TYR A 124 5.36 12.89 6.04
CA TYR A 124 4.41 13.91 6.52
C TYR A 124 3.82 14.77 5.40
N SER A 125 4.58 15.14 4.37
CA SER A 125 4.23 16.20 3.41
C SER A 125 3.95 15.79 1.94
N ARG A 126 4.21 14.54 1.51
CA ARG A 126 3.75 14.05 0.17
C ARG A 126 2.46 13.21 0.28
N PRO A 127 1.41 13.53 -0.50
CA PRO A 127 0.43 12.52 -0.90
C PRO A 127 1.10 11.61 -1.93
N LEU A 128 1.45 10.37 -1.56
CA LEU A 128 2.08 9.42 -2.48
C LEU A 128 1.10 8.95 -3.58
N SER A 129 1.24 9.60 -4.73
CA SER A 129 1.19 8.97 -6.04
C SER A 129 2.59 8.49 -6.41
N THR A 130 2.97 7.26 -6.03
CA THR A 130 3.90 6.36 -6.74
C THR A 130 4.12 5.09 -5.92
N ALA A 131 3.38 4.04 -6.28
CA ALA A 131 3.83 2.66 -6.19
C ALA A 131 3.05 1.93 -7.28
N SER A 132 3.67 1.81 -8.46
CA SER A 132 3.18 1.00 -9.58
C SER A 132 4.42 0.38 -10.20
N GLY A 133 4.51 -0.94 -10.17
CA GLY A 133 5.58 -1.67 -10.88
C GLY A 133 5.99 -3.00 -10.28
N ALA A 134 5.05 -3.91 -9.98
CA ALA A 134 5.36 -5.33 -9.90
C ALA A 134 4.12 -6.14 -10.27
N GLN A 135 3.70 -6.04 -11.53
CA GLN A 135 2.71 -6.94 -12.12
C GLN A 135 3.37 -7.73 -13.25
N TRP A 136 3.77 -8.95 -12.89
CA TRP A 136 3.46 -10.19 -13.58
C TRP A 136 3.37 -10.12 -15.11
N SER A 137 4.45 -10.55 -15.77
CA SER A 137 4.39 -11.02 -17.16
C SER A 137 3.75 -12.41 -17.19
N GLN A 138 2.52 -12.47 -17.71
CA GLN A 138 1.97 -13.66 -18.36
C GLN A 138 2.13 -13.46 -19.87
N ASN A 139 2.99 -14.27 -20.48
CA ASN A 139 2.79 -14.92 -21.78
C ASN A 139 4.14 -15.47 -22.28
N LEU A 140 4.18 -16.78 -22.51
CA LEU A 140 4.65 -17.41 -23.75
C LEU A 140 4.58 -18.94 -23.56
N GLY A 141 3.42 -19.49 -23.94
CA GLY A 141 3.27 -20.88 -24.31
C GLY A 141 3.11 -20.97 -25.83
N VAL A 142 3.99 -21.78 -26.43
CA VAL A 142 3.74 -22.67 -27.57
C VAL A 142 3.33 -22.06 -28.92
N GLY A 143 4.17 -22.31 -29.93
CA GLY A 143 3.71 -22.53 -31.31
C GLY A 143 4.58 -21.93 -32.40
N ALA A 144 5.65 -22.63 -32.81
CA ALA A 144 6.16 -22.54 -34.17
C ALA A 144 6.99 -23.78 -34.52
N SER A 145 6.35 -24.65 -35.29
CA SER A 145 6.89 -25.79 -36.01
C SER A 145 7.85 -25.39 -37.13
N GLY A 146 8.83 -26.26 -37.39
CA GLY A 146 9.34 -26.50 -38.75
C GLY A 146 10.83 -26.27 -38.95
N ALA A 147 11.58 -27.37 -39.09
CA ALA A 147 12.24 -27.77 -40.34
C ALA A 147 13.57 -28.51 -40.08
N VAL A 148 13.59 -29.78 -40.49
CA VAL A 148 14.78 -30.59 -40.79
C VAL A 148 15.10 -30.37 -42.28
N PRO A 149 16.38 -30.38 -42.71
CA PRO A 149 16.85 -31.55 -43.47
C PRO A 149 18.33 -31.94 -43.27
N HIS A 150 18.58 -33.26 -43.40
CA HIS A 150 19.69 -34.03 -44.05
C HIS A 150 21.16 -33.53 -43.96
N ALA A 151 22.21 -34.35 -43.93
CA ALA A 151 22.50 -35.80 -43.86
C ALA A 151 24.05 -35.95 -43.90
N ALA A 152 24.66 -36.98 -43.26
CA ALA A 152 25.77 -37.79 -43.82
C ALA A 152 26.40 -38.76 -42.79
N LYS A 153 26.24 -40.06 -43.11
CA LYS A 153 27.09 -41.27 -42.94
C LYS A 153 28.22 -41.36 -41.89
N GLY A 154 28.25 -42.53 -41.26
CA GLY A 154 29.43 -43.26 -40.79
C GLY A 154 29.07 -44.43 -39.87
N GLU A 155 29.03 -45.65 -40.41
CA GLU A 155 29.04 -46.91 -39.63
C GLU A 155 30.40 -47.09 -38.96
N ASP A 156 30.42 -47.61 -37.73
CA ASP A 156 31.22 -48.77 -37.29
C ASP A 156 30.97 -49.07 -35.81
N ASP A 157 31.38 -50.27 -35.42
CA ASP A 157 30.70 -51.23 -34.57
C ASP A 157 31.13 -51.22 -33.08
N ASP A 158 30.25 -51.86 -32.28
CA ASP A 158 30.50 -52.61 -31.05
C ASP A 158 30.80 -51.96 -29.66
N GLY A 159 29.84 -52.15 -28.74
CA GLY A 159 30.09 -52.62 -27.37
C GLY A 159 30.43 -51.62 -26.25
N SER A 160 29.42 -51.07 -25.55
CA SER A 160 29.37 -51.04 -24.05
C SER A 160 28.16 -50.28 -23.44
N GLY A 161 27.32 -51.01 -22.69
CA GLY A 161 26.70 -50.55 -21.42
C GLY A 161 25.44 -49.64 -21.46
N PRO A 162 24.32 -50.03 -20.80
CA PRO A 162 23.19 -49.14 -20.57
C PRO A 162 23.45 -48.22 -19.36
N GLN A 163 24.23 -47.14 -19.53
CA GLN A 163 24.48 -46.15 -18.46
C GLN A 163 23.60 -44.89 -18.52
N THR A 164 22.90 -44.65 -19.62
CA THR A 164 22.25 -43.35 -19.90
C THR A 164 20.89 -43.14 -19.19
N TRP A 165 20.09 -44.20 -18.99
CA TRP A 165 18.76 -44.08 -18.40
C TRP A 165 18.76 -43.82 -16.88
N GLY A 166 19.80 -44.28 -16.17
CA GLY A 166 19.94 -44.08 -14.72
C GLY A 166 20.40 -42.68 -14.35
N GLU A 167 21.27 -42.07 -15.17
CA GLU A 167 21.79 -40.73 -14.97
C GLU A 167 20.75 -39.65 -15.26
N GLU A 168 19.99 -39.79 -16.35
CA GLU A 168 18.94 -38.85 -16.73
C GLU A 168 17.78 -38.80 -15.71
N MET A 169 17.38 -39.97 -15.16
CA MET A 169 16.42 -40.01 -14.06
C MET A 169 16.99 -39.43 -12.76
N ARG A 170 18.27 -39.67 -12.45
CA ARG A 170 18.96 -39.05 -11.29
C ARG A 170 19.05 -37.54 -11.45
N GLU A 171 19.30 -37.04 -12.65
CA GLU A 171 19.37 -35.61 -12.95
C GLU A 171 18.02 -34.93 -12.85
N ARG A 172 16.94 -35.56 -13.36
CA ARG A 172 15.55 -35.09 -13.15
C ARG A 172 15.17 -35.08 -11.67
N ARG A 173 15.54 -36.10 -10.89
CA ARG A 173 15.30 -36.14 -9.44
C ARG A 173 16.10 -35.08 -8.67
N ARG A 174 17.36 -34.83 -9.06
CA ARG A 174 18.21 -33.76 -8.52
C ARG A 174 17.74 -32.37 -8.94
N GLY A 175 17.17 -32.22 -10.14
CA GLY A 175 16.56 -30.99 -10.64
C GLY A 175 15.26 -30.67 -9.90
N TRP A 176 14.39 -31.66 -9.70
CA TRP A 176 13.19 -31.53 -8.87
C TRP A 176 13.56 -31.21 -7.42
N GLY A 177 14.53 -31.92 -6.83
CA GLY A 177 15.00 -31.67 -5.47
C GLY A 177 15.61 -30.29 -5.28
N ARG A 178 16.40 -29.79 -6.26
CA ARG A 178 16.93 -28.42 -6.26
C ARG A 178 15.83 -27.36 -6.44
N GLY A 179 14.82 -27.64 -7.27
CA GLY A 179 13.65 -26.77 -7.45
C GLY A 179 12.81 -26.65 -6.17
N VAL A 180 12.58 -27.77 -5.48
CA VAL A 180 11.87 -27.80 -4.19
C VAL A 180 12.69 -27.14 -3.09
N ALA A 181 14.01 -27.39 -3.02
CA ALA A 181 14.89 -26.74 -2.06
C ALA A 181 15.00 -25.22 -2.29
N LYS A 182 15.05 -24.78 -3.55
CA LYS A 182 15.03 -23.36 -3.92
C LYS A 182 13.67 -22.70 -3.63
N ALA A 183 12.57 -23.38 -3.90
CA ALA A 183 11.24 -22.90 -3.51
C ALA A 183 11.11 -22.80 -1.98
N ALA A 184 11.61 -23.80 -1.23
CA ALA A 184 11.61 -23.80 0.22
C ALA A 184 12.50 -22.70 0.81
N SER A 185 13.67 -22.42 0.23
CA SER A 185 14.52 -21.32 0.67
C SER A 185 13.90 -19.96 0.37
N HIS A 186 13.25 -19.78 -0.78
CA HIS A 186 12.51 -18.55 -1.10
C HIS A 186 11.31 -18.34 -0.16
N VAL A 187 10.57 -19.41 0.17
CA VAL A 187 9.48 -19.34 1.16
C VAL A 187 10.01 -19.03 2.55
N ARG A 188 11.15 -19.60 2.93
CA ARG A 188 11.81 -19.33 4.22
C ARG A 188 12.28 -17.89 4.33
N VAL A 189 12.97 -17.37 3.31
CA VAL A 189 13.41 -15.97 3.27
C VAL A 189 12.20 -15.03 3.26
N ALA A 190 11.18 -15.30 2.45
CA ALA A 190 9.96 -14.51 2.43
C ALA A 190 9.20 -14.56 3.78
N ALA A 191 9.25 -15.69 4.48
CA ALA A 191 8.68 -15.84 5.82
C ALA A 191 9.50 -15.08 6.87
N GLU A 192 10.82 -15.17 6.85
CA GLU A 192 11.72 -14.44 7.75
C GLU A 192 11.60 -12.91 7.54
N GLU A 193 11.39 -12.44 6.32
CA GLU A 193 11.22 -11.02 6.00
C GLU A 193 9.80 -10.50 6.28
N ASN A 194 8.76 -11.31 6.10
CA ASN A 194 7.36 -10.88 6.18
C ASN A 194 6.55 -11.47 7.35
N TRP A 195 7.16 -12.19 8.29
CA TRP A 195 6.42 -12.79 9.41
C TRP A 195 5.60 -11.75 10.17
N ARG A 196 6.13 -10.51 10.32
CA ARG A 196 5.45 -9.36 10.93
C ARG A 196 4.12 -9.02 10.27
N ARG A 197 4.08 -9.05 8.93
CA ARG A 197 2.86 -8.83 8.16
C ARG A 197 1.92 -10.02 8.30
N ALA A 198 2.48 -11.23 8.18
CA ALA A 198 1.71 -12.47 8.23
C ALA A 198 0.96 -12.65 9.56
N TRP A 199 1.60 -12.38 10.71
CA TRP A 199 0.93 -12.55 12.01
C TRP A 199 -0.18 -11.51 12.24
N VAL A 200 0.01 -10.25 11.84
CA VAL A 200 -1.03 -9.21 11.96
C VAL A 200 -2.24 -9.58 11.10
N LEU A 201 -2.00 -10.06 9.88
CA LEU A 201 -3.07 -10.52 9.00
C LEU A 201 -3.77 -11.76 9.55
N ALA A 202 -3.01 -12.74 10.03
CA ALA A 202 -3.58 -13.93 10.65
C ALA A 202 -4.44 -13.57 11.86
N LEU A 203 -4.00 -12.66 12.73
CA LEU A 203 -4.77 -12.18 13.88
C LEU A 203 -6.05 -11.46 13.44
N TRP A 204 -5.96 -10.58 12.44
CA TRP A 204 -7.12 -9.87 11.91
C TRP A 204 -8.15 -10.81 11.27
N PHE A 205 -7.70 -11.77 10.44
CA PHE A 205 -8.58 -12.79 9.87
C PHE A 205 -9.19 -13.69 10.94
N ALA A 206 -8.42 -14.11 11.94
CA ALA A 206 -8.92 -14.90 13.06
C ALA A 206 -9.99 -14.14 13.86
N ALA A 207 -9.78 -12.85 14.14
CA ALA A 207 -10.77 -12.01 14.80
C ALA A 207 -12.06 -11.89 13.98
N MET A 208 -11.96 -11.66 12.68
CA MET A 208 -13.13 -11.63 11.78
C MET A 208 -13.86 -12.97 11.76
N ALA A 209 -13.15 -14.09 11.62
CA ALA A 209 -13.74 -15.42 11.60
C ALA A 209 -14.43 -15.75 12.93
N ALA A 210 -13.79 -15.46 14.06
CA ALA A 210 -14.35 -15.67 15.39
C ALA A 210 -15.64 -14.86 15.61
N LEU A 211 -15.64 -13.56 15.25
CA LEU A 211 -16.83 -12.70 15.35
C LEU A 211 -17.96 -13.18 14.44
N PHE A 212 -17.64 -13.53 13.19
CA PHE A 212 -18.61 -14.06 12.25
C PHE A 212 -19.25 -15.34 12.78
N VAL A 213 -18.44 -16.33 13.18
CA VAL A 213 -18.91 -17.62 13.70
C VAL A 213 -19.72 -17.42 14.98
N TRP A 214 -19.26 -16.58 15.90
CA TRP A 214 -19.98 -16.27 17.14
C TRP A 214 -21.38 -15.73 16.85
N LYS A 215 -21.50 -14.69 16.01
CA LYS A 215 -22.81 -14.13 15.63
C LYS A 215 -23.66 -15.09 14.82
N PHE A 216 -23.04 -15.86 13.93
CA PHE A 216 -23.72 -16.86 13.13
C PHE A 216 -24.39 -17.91 14.01
N VAL A 217 -23.63 -18.47 14.98
CA VAL A 217 -24.15 -19.46 15.94
C VAL A 217 -25.22 -18.83 16.85
N GLN A 218 -25.02 -17.59 17.31
CA GLN A 218 -26.01 -16.88 18.11
C GLN A 218 -27.35 -16.78 17.36
N TYR A 219 -27.35 -16.28 16.13
CA TYR A 219 -28.59 -16.06 15.37
C TYR A 219 -29.21 -17.35 14.84
N ARG A 220 -28.43 -18.41 14.63
CA ARG A 220 -28.97 -19.75 14.30
C ARG A 220 -29.90 -20.30 15.38
N ARG A 221 -29.73 -19.87 16.64
CA ARG A 221 -30.53 -20.32 17.79
C ARG A 221 -31.73 -19.43 18.07
N THR A 222 -32.01 -18.43 17.24
CA THR A 222 -33.12 -17.49 17.44
C THR A 222 -34.40 -17.96 16.72
N ALA A 223 -35.58 -17.56 17.22
CA ALA A 223 -36.85 -17.85 16.54
C ALA A 223 -36.91 -17.25 15.12
N ALA A 224 -36.24 -16.11 14.91
CA ALA A 224 -36.12 -15.46 13.61
C ALA A 224 -35.41 -16.34 12.54
N PHE A 225 -34.58 -17.30 12.96
CA PHE A 225 -33.96 -18.27 12.06
C PHE A 225 -34.98 -19.21 11.41
N GLN A 226 -36.10 -19.51 12.06
CA GLN A 226 -37.14 -20.37 11.48
C GLN A 226 -37.78 -19.71 10.24
N VAL A 227 -37.82 -18.37 10.22
CA VAL A 227 -38.38 -17.58 9.11
C VAL A 227 -37.34 -17.31 8.02
N MET A 228 -36.19 -16.75 8.40
CA MET A 228 -35.17 -16.26 7.45
C MET A 228 -34.09 -17.31 7.12
N GLY A 229 -33.99 -18.40 7.89
CA GLY A 229 -32.99 -19.46 7.73
C GLY A 229 -31.56 -18.94 7.73
N TYR A 230 -30.69 -19.55 6.91
CA TYR A 230 -29.25 -19.26 6.90
C TYR A 230 -28.87 -17.87 6.40
N CYS A 231 -29.78 -17.13 5.77
CA CYS A 231 -29.53 -15.77 5.33
C CYS A 231 -29.36 -14.80 6.50
N LEU A 232 -30.17 -14.96 7.56
CA LEU A 232 -30.11 -14.16 8.78
C LEU A 232 -28.75 -14.27 9.52
N PRO A 233 -28.29 -15.45 9.96
CA PRO A 233 -27.02 -15.56 10.68
C PRO A 233 -25.83 -15.18 9.81
N THR A 234 -25.90 -15.38 8.48
CA THR A 234 -24.87 -14.90 7.55
C THR A 234 -24.84 -13.38 7.48
N ALA A 235 -26.00 -12.72 7.34
CA ALA A 235 -26.11 -11.26 7.32
C ALA A 235 -25.65 -10.63 8.65
N LYS A 236 -25.97 -11.27 9.78
CA LYS A 236 -25.55 -10.83 11.12
C LYS A 236 -24.08 -11.09 11.40
N GLY A 237 -23.52 -12.21 10.93
CA GLY A 237 -22.08 -12.46 10.97
C GLY A 237 -21.30 -11.44 10.17
N ALA A 238 -21.74 -11.15 8.93
CA ALA A 238 -21.15 -10.13 8.08
C ALA A 238 -21.27 -8.72 8.68
N ALA A 239 -22.38 -8.40 9.35
CA ALA A 239 -22.52 -7.14 10.09
C ALA A 239 -21.50 -7.02 11.24
N GLU A 240 -21.18 -8.12 11.93
CA GLU A 240 -20.18 -8.11 13.01
C GLU A 240 -18.78 -7.83 12.49
N THR A 241 -18.40 -8.46 11.37
CA THR A 241 -17.10 -8.22 10.73
C THR A 241 -17.03 -6.82 10.14
N LEU A 242 -18.13 -6.29 9.60
CA LEU A 242 -18.21 -4.90 9.15
C LEU A 242 -17.99 -3.92 10.28
N LYS A 243 -18.59 -4.12 11.46
CA LYS A 243 -18.35 -3.24 12.62
C LYS A 243 -16.88 -3.21 13.02
N LEU A 244 -16.22 -4.38 13.06
CA LEU A 244 -14.78 -4.46 13.31
C LEU A 244 -13.98 -3.71 12.25
N ASN A 245 -14.24 -3.95 10.97
CA ASN A 245 -13.46 -3.34 9.90
C ASN A 245 -13.70 -1.83 9.77
N MET A 246 -14.94 -1.37 9.98
CA MET A 246 -15.25 0.06 10.07
C MET A 246 -14.55 0.70 11.28
N ALA A 247 -14.40 0.00 12.40
CA ALA A 247 -13.60 0.50 13.52
C ALA A 247 -12.09 0.59 13.14
N LEU A 248 -11.54 -0.49 12.57
CA LEU A 248 -10.12 -0.60 12.28
C LEU A 248 -9.65 0.28 11.13
N VAL A 249 -10.48 0.55 10.11
CA VAL A 249 -10.06 1.30 8.90
C VAL A 249 -9.58 2.73 9.20
N LEU A 250 -9.98 3.31 10.34
CA LEU A 250 -9.56 4.63 10.80
C LEU A 250 -8.17 4.64 11.44
N LEU A 251 -7.73 3.53 12.05
CA LEU A 251 -6.47 3.50 12.79
C LEU A 251 -5.24 3.67 11.88
N PRO A 252 -5.13 3.02 10.70
CA PRO A 252 -3.98 3.16 9.84
C PRO A 252 -3.84 4.55 9.18
N VAL A 253 -4.85 5.41 9.27
CA VAL A 253 -4.79 6.80 8.79
C VAL A 253 -4.53 7.81 9.91
N CYS A 254 -4.39 7.33 11.16
CA CYS A 254 -3.98 8.12 12.31
C CYS A 254 -2.44 8.27 12.37
N ARG A 255 -1.88 9.03 11.42
CA ARG A 255 -0.43 9.22 11.23
C ARG A 255 0.33 9.64 12.49
N ASN A 256 -0.17 10.58 13.30
CA ASN A 256 0.58 11.01 14.50
C ASN A 256 0.66 9.88 15.52
N THR A 257 -0.46 9.17 15.72
CA THR A 257 -0.56 8.02 16.62
C THR A 257 0.36 6.90 16.15
N LEU A 258 0.38 6.62 14.84
CA LEU A 258 1.25 5.62 14.24
C LEU A 258 2.73 5.98 14.34
N THR A 259 3.10 7.26 14.17
CA THR A 259 4.48 7.71 14.37
C THR A 259 4.93 7.48 15.81
N TRP A 260 4.09 7.79 16.79
CA TRP A 260 4.38 7.52 18.20
C TRP A 260 4.48 6.01 18.50
N LEU A 261 3.59 5.19 17.93
CA LEU A 261 3.65 3.73 18.06
C LEU A 261 4.92 3.15 17.43
N ARG A 262 5.37 3.71 16.30
CA ARG A 262 6.61 3.31 15.62
C ARG A 262 7.86 3.63 16.43
N SER A 263 7.85 4.68 17.25
CA SER A 263 8.95 4.99 18.19
C SER A 263 8.91 4.17 19.48
N SER A 264 7.89 3.32 19.66
CA SER A 264 7.75 2.45 20.84
C SER A 264 8.23 1.02 20.56
N TRP A 265 8.26 0.19 21.60
CA TRP A 265 8.55 -1.25 21.49
C TRP A 265 7.61 -2.00 20.54
N ALA A 266 6.42 -1.46 20.23
CA ALA A 266 5.45 -2.09 19.34
C ALA A 266 5.98 -2.30 17.90
N ARG A 267 7.01 -1.54 17.46
CA ARG A 267 7.64 -1.68 16.13
C ARG A 267 8.24 -3.06 15.86
N PHE A 268 8.61 -3.78 16.92
CA PHE A 268 9.19 -5.12 16.81
C PHE A 268 8.16 -6.17 16.39
N PHE A 269 6.89 -5.92 16.70
CA PHE A 269 5.80 -6.81 16.35
C PHE A 269 5.07 -6.28 15.11
N VAL A 270 4.63 -5.02 15.11
CA VAL A 270 3.71 -4.51 14.08
C VAL A 270 4.48 -3.74 12.98
N PRO A 271 4.29 -4.06 11.68
CA PRO A 271 4.88 -3.33 10.57
C PRO A 271 4.09 -2.04 10.29
N PHE A 272 4.29 -1.01 11.12
CA PHE A 272 3.53 0.25 11.03
C PHE A 272 3.72 1.03 9.72
N ASP A 273 4.79 0.76 8.97
CA ASP A 273 5.08 1.40 7.68
C ASP A 273 4.10 0.95 6.56
N ASP A 274 3.48 -0.23 6.72
CA ASP A 274 2.49 -0.77 5.78
C ASP A 274 1.05 -0.33 6.09
N ASN A 275 0.86 0.70 6.92
CA ASN A 275 -0.45 1.14 7.40
C ASN A 275 -1.46 1.42 6.25
N ILE A 276 -1.04 2.08 5.16
CA ILE A 276 -1.93 2.37 4.02
C ILE A 276 -2.26 1.09 3.23
N THR A 277 -1.31 0.17 3.13
CA THR A 277 -1.56 -1.14 2.50
C THR A 277 -2.58 -1.92 3.33
N PHE A 278 -2.45 -1.91 4.65
CA PHE A 278 -3.41 -2.52 5.56
C PHE A 278 -4.78 -1.82 5.49
N HIS A 279 -4.84 -0.49 5.42
CA HIS A 279 -6.08 0.26 5.19
C HIS A 279 -6.82 -0.19 3.92
N LYS A 280 -6.09 -0.39 2.82
CA LYS A 280 -6.67 -0.90 1.56
C LYS A 280 -7.18 -2.34 1.70
N MET A 281 -6.49 -3.20 2.44
CA MET A 281 -6.97 -4.56 2.69
C MET A 281 -8.23 -4.58 3.55
N ILE A 282 -8.29 -3.74 4.60
CA ILE A 282 -9.51 -3.55 5.39
C ILE A 282 -10.65 -3.04 4.50
N ALA A 283 -10.38 -2.06 3.63
CA ALA A 283 -11.35 -1.55 2.66
C ALA A 283 -11.90 -2.67 1.75
N THR A 284 -11.05 -3.57 1.24
CA THR A 284 -11.51 -4.74 0.46
C THR A 284 -12.39 -5.67 1.30
N ALA A 285 -12.03 -5.94 2.55
CA ALA A 285 -12.86 -6.74 3.45
C ALA A 285 -14.22 -6.07 3.77
N ILE A 286 -14.26 -4.74 3.84
CA ILE A 286 -15.50 -3.98 3.98
C ILE A 286 -16.40 -4.19 2.77
N VAL A 287 -15.86 -4.14 1.54
CA VAL A 287 -16.65 -4.41 0.32
C VAL A 287 -17.24 -5.82 0.35
N VAL A 288 -16.45 -6.83 0.69
CA VAL A 288 -16.93 -8.21 0.82
C VAL A 288 -18.01 -8.32 1.91
N GLY A 289 -17.78 -7.69 3.07
CA GLY A 289 -18.75 -7.66 4.17
C GLY A 289 -20.06 -6.99 3.79
N ILE A 290 -20.02 -5.87 3.05
CA ILE A 290 -21.21 -5.15 2.56
C ILE A 290 -22.00 -6.05 1.61
N THR A 291 -21.33 -6.70 0.65
CA THR A 291 -21.99 -7.60 -0.31
C THR A 291 -22.69 -8.74 0.43
N LEU A 292 -22.04 -9.38 1.40
CA LEU A 292 -22.66 -10.46 2.19
C LEU A 292 -23.80 -9.95 3.09
N HIS A 293 -23.64 -8.79 3.71
CA HIS A 293 -24.62 -8.22 4.63
C HIS A 293 -25.85 -7.67 3.90
N ALA A 294 -25.66 -6.69 3.01
CA ALA A 294 -26.72 -6.04 2.26
C ALA A 294 -27.34 -6.99 1.23
N GLY A 295 -26.52 -7.80 0.56
CA GLY A 295 -26.98 -8.79 -0.42
C GLY A 295 -27.92 -9.80 0.22
N ASN A 296 -27.59 -10.37 1.39
CA ASN A 296 -28.50 -11.28 2.08
C ASN A 296 -29.78 -10.58 2.56
N HIS A 297 -29.70 -9.35 3.06
CA HIS A 297 -30.89 -8.62 3.47
C HIS A 297 -31.86 -8.40 2.30
N LEU A 298 -31.36 -7.91 1.17
CA LEU A 298 -32.19 -7.57 0.00
C LEU A 298 -32.63 -8.80 -0.79
N ALA A 299 -31.73 -9.76 -1.04
CA ALA A 299 -32.00 -10.89 -1.92
C ALA A 299 -32.58 -12.11 -1.20
N CYS A 300 -32.48 -12.20 0.13
CA CYS A 300 -32.93 -13.38 0.86
C CYS A 300 -33.81 -13.08 2.09
N ASP A 301 -33.33 -12.30 3.07
CA ASP A 301 -34.08 -12.09 4.32
C ASP A 301 -35.43 -11.43 4.06
N PHE A 302 -35.45 -10.29 3.34
CA PHE A 302 -36.69 -9.58 3.04
C PHE A 302 -37.67 -10.44 2.22
N PRO A 303 -37.26 -11.08 1.10
CA PRO A 303 -38.13 -12.02 0.40
C PRO A 303 -38.69 -13.14 1.28
N ARG A 304 -37.88 -13.75 2.16
CA ARG A 304 -38.34 -14.84 3.03
C ARG A 304 -39.30 -14.38 4.12
N VAL A 305 -39.09 -13.20 4.69
CA VAL A 305 -40.06 -12.62 5.65
C VAL A 305 -41.41 -12.36 4.97
N ILE A 306 -41.40 -11.83 3.75
CA ILE A 306 -42.63 -11.54 2.98
C ILE A 306 -43.35 -12.85 2.60
N ALA A 307 -42.60 -13.87 2.18
CA ALA A 307 -43.14 -15.16 1.75
C ALA A 307 -43.54 -16.11 2.89
N SER A 308 -43.14 -15.82 4.13
CA SER A 308 -43.39 -16.68 5.30
C SER A 308 -44.87 -16.97 5.54
N GLY A 309 -45.20 -18.10 6.17
CA GLY A 309 -46.56 -18.42 6.60
C GLY A 309 -47.05 -17.52 7.75
N PRO A 310 -48.36 -17.46 8.06
CA PRO A 310 -48.87 -16.69 9.20
C PRO A 310 -48.26 -17.09 10.55
N GLU A 311 -48.12 -18.40 10.82
CA GLU A 311 -47.51 -18.89 12.07
C GLU A 311 -46.02 -18.60 12.17
N GLU A 312 -45.27 -18.76 11.06
CA GLU A 312 -43.84 -18.41 11.01
C GLU A 312 -43.64 -16.90 11.22
N TYR A 313 -44.45 -16.06 10.57
CA TYR A 313 -44.36 -14.61 10.71
C TYR A 313 -44.62 -14.15 12.15
N ARG A 314 -45.48 -14.84 12.89
CA ARG A 314 -45.78 -14.52 14.29
C ARG A 314 -44.51 -14.53 15.18
N LEU A 315 -43.50 -15.32 14.81
CA LEU A 315 -42.19 -15.36 15.49
C LEU A 315 -41.38 -14.07 15.32
N VAL A 316 -41.62 -13.31 14.25
CA VAL A 316 -40.89 -12.07 13.90
C VAL A 316 -41.78 -10.82 13.90
N ALA A 317 -43.08 -10.97 14.14
CA ALA A 317 -44.05 -9.86 14.23
C ALA A 317 -43.65 -8.83 15.30
N GLY A 318 -43.02 -9.29 16.38
CA GLY A 318 -42.45 -8.41 17.40
C GLY A 318 -41.43 -7.41 16.84
N ALA A 319 -40.69 -7.75 15.78
CA ALA A 319 -39.68 -6.91 15.14
C ALA A 319 -40.20 -6.14 13.92
N PHE A 320 -41.09 -6.75 13.12
CA PHE A 320 -41.55 -6.20 11.83
C PHE A 320 -42.97 -5.62 11.87
N GLY A 321 -43.67 -5.69 13.00
CA GLY A 321 -45.05 -5.23 13.18
C GLY A 321 -46.07 -6.35 13.14
N ALA A 322 -47.35 -6.02 13.42
CA ALA A 322 -48.42 -7.01 13.47
C ALA A 322 -48.81 -7.55 12.08
N SER A 323 -48.72 -6.72 11.05
CA SER A 323 -49.01 -7.07 9.66
C SER A 323 -47.74 -7.29 8.85
N LYS A 324 -47.70 -8.32 8.01
CA LYS A 324 -46.57 -8.58 7.11
C LYS A 324 -46.20 -7.34 6.30
N PRO A 325 -44.93 -6.90 6.33
CA PRO A 325 -44.50 -5.75 5.56
C PRO A 325 -44.42 -6.10 4.08
N THR A 326 -44.55 -5.10 3.21
CA THR A 326 -44.18 -5.23 1.80
C THR A 326 -42.69 -4.96 1.63
N TYR A 327 -42.11 -5.40 0.51
CA TYR A 327 -40.70 -5.12 0.19
C TYR A 327 -40.40 -3.62 0.22
N GLY A 328 -41.29 -2.80 -0.37
CA GLY A 328 -41.20 -1.35 -0.35
C GLY A 328 -41.14 -0.76 1.06
N ARG A 329 -41.89 -1.32 2.01
CA ARG A 329 -41.90 -0.87 3.42
C ARG A 329 -40.61 -1.24 4.16
N LEU A 330 -40.00 -2.37 3.83
CA LEU A 330 -38.72 -2.79 4.42
C LEU A 330 -37.57 -1.89 3.96
N ILE A 331 -37.55 -1.53 2.68
CA ILE A 331 -36.51 -0.63 2.13
C ILE A 331 -36.73 0.84 2.51
N SER A 332 -37.97 1.28 2.72
CA SER A 332 -38.28 2.65 3.15
C SER A 332 -38.19 2.86 4.66
N GLY A 333 -38.02 1.78 5.44
CA GLY A 333 -37.70 1.84 6.86
C GLY A 333 -36.32 2.48 7.11
N VAL A 334 -36.05 2.87 8.36
CA VAL A 334 -34.81 3.56 8.74
C VAL A 334 -33.59 2.73 8.37
N GLU A 335 -33.60 1.43 8.64
CA GLU A 335 -32.49 0.52 8.32
C GLU A 335 -32.28 0.38 6.81
N GLY A 336 -33.37 0.31 6.04
CA GLY A 336 -33.34 0.22 4.58
C GLY A 336 -32.75 1.48 3.95
N VAL A 337 -33.27 2.66 4.30
CA VAL A 337 -32.83 3.94 3.75
C VAL A 337 -31.38 4.24 4.15
N THR A 338 -31.03 4.07 5.43
CA THR A 338 -29.65 4.28 5.91
C THR A 338 -28.69 3.30 5.26
N GLY A 339 -29.07 2.02 5.15
CA GLY A 339 -28.26 0.98 4.50
C GLY A 339 -27.99 1.26 3.03
N ILE A 340 -29.04 1.56 2.26
CA ILE A 340 -28.92 1.88 0.83
C ILE A 340 -28.11 3.16 0.63
N ALA A 341 -28.37 4.22 1.42
CA ALA A 341 -27.61 5.46 1.35
C ALA A 341 -26.12 5.22 1.63
N MET A 342 -25.77 4.43 2.65
CA MET A 342 -24.38 4.05 2.91
C MET A 342 -23.76 3.30 1.74
N VAL A 343 -24.43 2.30 1.18
CA VAL A 343 -23.92 1.52 0.02
C VAL A 343 -23.64 2.44 -1.18
N VAL A 344 -24.55 3.37 -1.49
CA VAL A 344 -24.37 4.34 -2.58
C VAL A 344 -23.15 5.23 -2.33
N LEU A 345 -23.06 5.85 -1.15
CA LEU A 345 -21.94 6.72 -0.80
C LEU A 345 -20.60 5.98 -0.79
N MET A 346 -20.58 4.75 -0.26
CA MET A 346 -19.38 3.92 -0.24
C MET A 346 -18.99 3.46 -1.64
N THR A 347 -19.95 3.14 -2.51
CA THR A 347 -19.66 2.80 -3.92
C THR A 347 -18.97 3.95 -4.63
N VAL A 348 -19.45 5.19 -4.45
CA VAL A 348 -18.81 6.39 -4.99
C VAL A 348 -17.40 6.55 -4.43
N SER A 349 -17.25 6.48 -3.10
CA SER A 349 -15.95 6.64 -2.43
C SER A 349 -14.93 5.58 -2.86
N PHE A 350 -15.32 4.30 -2.92
CA PHE A 350 -14.42 3.21 -3.31
C PHE A 350 -14.05 3.27 -4.79
N THR A 351 -15.00 3.57 -5.67
CA THR A 351 -14.74 3.70 -7.11
C THR A 351 -13.69 4.78 -7.37
N LEU A 352 -13.88 5.96 -6.77
CA LEU A 352 -12.94 7.08 -6.87
C LEU A 352 -11.64 6.86 -6.07
N ALA A 353 -11.59 5.86 -5.17
CA ALA A 353 -10.38 5.42 -4.48
C ALA A 353 -9.44 4.58 -5.36
N THR A 354 -9.98 3.89 -6.36
CA THR A 354 -9.21 2.92 -7.15
C THR A 354 -8.11 3.62 -7.96
N HIS A 355 -7.00 2.91 -8.19
CA HIS A 355 -5.82 3.46 -8.85
C HIS A 355 -6.11 4.12 -10.21
N PRO A 356 -6.96 3.55 -11.10
CA PRO A 356 -7.30 4.19 -12.36
C PRO A 356 -8.02 5.53 -12.20
N PHE A 357 -8.89 5.71 -11.21
CA PHE A 357 -9.61 6.98 -11.04
C PHE A 357 -8.82 8.01 -10.20
N ARG A 358 -7.95 7.52 -9.31
CA ARG A 358 -7.07 8.36 -8.48
C ARG A 358 -5.84 8.89 -9.23
N LYS A 359 -5.28 8.05 -10.12
CA LYS A 359 -4.01 8.28 -10.82
C LYS A 359 -4.18 8.36 -12.34
N GLY A 360 -5.25 7.78 -12.88
CA GLY A 360 -5.53 7.79 -14.31
C GLY A 360 -6.01 9.16 -14.77
N GLU A 361 -5.11 9.74 -15.54
CA GLU A 361 -5.40 10.58 -16.71
C GLU A 361 -5.93 11.97 -16.40
N LYS A 362 -4.97 12.82 -16.00
CA LYS A 362 -5.01 14.26 -16.31
C LYS A 362 -5.40 14.55 -17.77
N GLU A 363 -5.21 13.61 -18.71
CA GLU A 363 -5.54 13.77 -20.14
C GLU A 363 -6.92 13.22 -20.55
N ALA A 364 -7.42 12.12 -20.00
CA ALA A 364 -8.70 11.49 -20.38
C ALA A 364 -9.89 11.91 -19.51
N SER A 365 -9.66 12.30 -18.25
CA SER A 365 -10.74 12.79 -17.37
C SER A 365 -11.00 14.29 -17.58
N ALA A 366 -9.96 15.06 -17.91
CA ALA A 366 -10.09 16.48 -18.29
C ALA A 366 -10.75 16.68 -19.67
N SER A 367 -10.67 15.68 -20.57
CA SER A 367 -11.30 15.73 -21.90
C SER A 367 -12.74 15.18 -21.94
N ARG A 368 -13.23 14.53 -20.87
CA ARG A 368 -14.58 13.94 -20.82
C ARG A 368 -15.61 14.72 -20.00
N LEU A 369 -15.19 15.63 -19.12
CA LEU A 369 -16.10 16.39 -18.25
C LEU A 369 -16.15 17.87 -18.65
N PRO A 370 -17.34 18.43 -18.98
CA PRO A 370 -17.47 19.86 -19.27
C PRO A 370 -17.12 20.70 -18.04
N ALA A 371 -16.60 21.91 -18.25
CA ALA A 371 -16.38 22.87 -17.18
C ALA A 371 -17.73 23.17 -16.46
N PRO A 372 -17.78 23.22 -15.12
CA PRO A 372 -16.67 23.29 -14.15
C PRO A 372 -16.23 21.95 -13.52
N LEU A 373 -16.80 20.82 -13.97
CA LEU A 373 -16.60 19.51 -13.33
C LEU A 373 -15.18 18.95 -13.51
N ASN A 374 -14.41 19.47 -14.46
CA ASN A 374 -13.00 19.13 -14.65
C ASN A 374 -12.11 19.43 -13.43
N ARG A 375 -12.47 20.42 -12.57
CA ARG A 375 -11.75 20.73 -11.32
C ARG A 375 -11.91 19.66 -10.23
N LEU A 376 -12.93 18.82 -10.37
CA LEU A 376 -13.25 17.72 -9.45
C LEU A 376 -12.61 16.40 -9.90
N ALA A 377 -11.81 16.35 -10.97
CA ALA A 377 -11.17 15.13 -11.44
C ALA A 377 -9.88 14.77 -10.66
N GLY A 378 -9.47 13.49 -10.74
CA GLY A 378 -8.22 12.99 -10.16
C GLY A 378 -8.19 13.01 -8.62
N PHE A 379 -7.12 13.55 -8.04
CA PHE A 379 -6.91 13.54 -6.58
C PHE A 379 -7.99 14.32 -5.80
N ASN A 380 -8.56 15.39 -6.37
CA ASN A 380 -9.65 16.13 -5.74
C ASN A 380 -10.92 15.27 -5.64
N ALA A 381 -11.27 14.54 -6.70
CA ALA A 381 -12.39 13.57 -6.69
C ALA A 381 -12.21 12.55 -5.57
N PHE A 382 -11.02 11.95 -5.50
CA PHE A 382 -10.64 11.03 -4.43
C PHE A 382 -10.83 11.68 -3.05
N TRP A 383 -10.30 12.89 -2.84
CA TRP A 383 -10.32 13.56 -1.55
C TRP A 383 -11.75 13.90 -1.10
N TYR A 384 -12.54 14.57 -1.94
CA TYR A 384 -13.91 14.95 -1.59
C TYR A 384 -14.82 13.73 -1.42
N SER A 385 -14.69 12.72 -2.28
CA SER A 385 -15.45 11.48 -2.13
C SER A 385 -15.10 10.71 -0.86
N HIS A 386 -13.84 10.73 -0.41
CA HIS A 386 -13.46 10.13 0.88
C HIS A 386 -14.03 10.88 2.09
N HIS A 387 -14.34 12.17 1.98
CA HIS A 387 -15.03 12.89 3.07
C HIS A 387 -16.49 12.46 3.23
N LEU A 388 -17.10 11.85 2.19
CA LEU A 388 -18.42 11.21 2.31
C LEU A 388 -18.43 10.13 3.38
N LEU A 389 -17.26 9.55 3.71
CA LEU A 389 -17.14 8.57 4.78
C LEU A 389 -17.59 9.15 6.13
N GLY A 390 -17.44 10.46 6.37
CA GLY A 390 -17.98 11.12 7.56
C GLY A 390 -19.51 11.00 7.67
N ILE A 391 -20.22 11.17 6.55
CA ILE A 391 -21.67 10.95 6.46
C ILE A 391 -21.99 9.47 6.65
N VAL A 392 -21.19 8.57 6.05
CA VAL A 392 -21.35 7.11 6.22
C VAL A 392 -21.25 6.71 7.70
N TYR A 393 -20.34 7.28 8.50
CA TYR A 393 -20.27 6.99 9.94
C TYR A 393 -21.51 7.46 10.70
N LEU A 394 -22.06 8.62 10.38
CA LEU A 394 -23.32 9.11 10.98
C LEU A 394 -24.47 8.17 10.63
N LEU A 395 -24.58 7.77 9.36
CA LEU A 395 -25.58 6.80 8.90
C LEU A 395 -25.36 5.42 9.53
N LEU A 396 -24.12 4.99 9.75
CA LEU A 396 -23.80 3.71 10.38
C LEU A 396 -24.22 3.67 11.85
N LEU A 397 -24.04 4.78 12.58
CA LEU A 397 -24.55 4.92 13.95
C LEU A 397 -26.08 4.87 13.97
N ALA A 398 -26.75 5.59 13.07
CA ALA A 398 -28.21 5.53 12.95
C ALA A 398 -28.69 4.11 12.58
N HIS A 399 -28.10 3.49 11.56
CA HIS A 399 -28.40 2.13 11.12
C HIS A 399 -28.23 1.10 12.24
N GLY A 400 -27.14 1.22 13.01
CA GLY A 400 -26.87 0.38 14.18
C GLY A 400 -27.75 0.67 15.40
N TYR A 401 -28.36 1.86 15.47
CA TYR A 401 -29.24 2.24 16.56
C TYR A 401 -30.68 1.79 16.34
N PHE A 402 -31.20 1.82 15.11
CA PHE A 402 -32.61 1.54 14.82
C PHE A 402 -32.94 0.08 14.49
N LEU A 403 -32.04 -0.88 14.77
CA LEU A 403 -32.18 -2.31 14.41
C LEU A 403 -33.53 -2.99 14.74
N PHE A 404 -34.14 -3.65 13.75
CA PHE A 404 -35.33 -4.52 13.88
C PHE A 404 -35.28 -5.53 15.03
N LEU A 405 -34.19 -6.30 15.13
CA LEU A 405 -34.12 -7.48 16.00
C LEU A 405 -33.52 -7.22 17.39
N VAL A 406 -32.98 -6.02 17.64
CA VAL A 406 -32.30 -5.68 18.89
C VAL A 406 -32.80 -4.34 19.39
N ARG A 407 -33.52 -4.34 20.51
CA ARG A 407 -34.19 -3.14 21.05
C ARG A 407 -33.40 -2.47 22.17
N ARG A 408 -32.75 -3.25 23.02
CA ARG A 408 -32.04 -2.73 24.20
C ARG A 408 -30.78 -2.00 23.78
N TRP A 409 -30.59 -0.77 24.27
CA TRP A 409 -29.51 0.12 23.81
C TRP A 409 -28.11 -0.45 24.07
N TYR A 410 -27.92 -1.17 25.18
CA TYR A 410 -26.64 -1.78 25.55
C TYR A 410 -26.30 -3.04 24.73
N GLU A 411 -27.27 -3.62 24.03
CA GLU A 411 -27.05 -4.75 23.10
C GLU A 411 -26.69 -4.27 21.69
N LYS A 412 -26.87 -2.97 21.41
CA LYS A 412 -26.54 -2.34 20.12
C LYS A 412 -25.04 -2.03 20.08
N THR A 413 -24.24 -3.01 19.69
CA THR A 413 -22.77 -2.89 19.82
C THR A 413 -22.10 -1.95 18.79
N THR A 414 -22.80 -1.48 17.75
CA THR A 414 -22.19 -0.64 16.70
C THR A 414 -21.45 0.59 17.23
N TRP A 415 -22.05 1.34 18.17
CA TRP A 415 -21.41 2.52 18.74
C TRP A 415 -20.21 2.16 19.62
N MET A 416 -20.22 0.98 20.25
CA MET A 416 -19.10 0.51 21.09
C MET A 416 -17.86 0.27 20.24
N TYR A 417 -18.01 -0.40 19.09
CA TYR A 417 -16.91 -0.64 18.15
C TYR A 417 -16.32 0.66 17.61
N ILE A 418 -17.17 1.62 17.25
CA ILE A 418 -16.76 2.83 16.52
C ILE A 418 -16.24 3.93 17.45
N SER A 419 -16.75 4.02 18.68
CA SER A 419 -16.49 5.14 19.59
C SER A 419 -15.01 5.47 19.76
N VAL A 420 -14.18 4.51 20.19
CA VAL A 420 -12.76 4.74 20.48
C VAL A 420 -11.96 5.10 19.22
N PRO A 421 -12.00 4.32 18.12
CA PRO A 421 -11.26 4.67 16.90
C PRO A 421 -11.71 5.98 16.27
N LEU A 422 -13.01 6.30 16.32
CA LEU A 422 -13.53 7.55 15.77
C LEU A 422 -13.05 8.75 16.60
N LEU A 423 -13.12 8.67 17.93
CA LEU A 423 -12.62 9.72 18.82
C LEU A 423 -11.12 9.94 18.64
N LEU A 424 -10.33 8.86 18.53
CA LEU A 424 -8.90 8.93 18.25
C LEU A 424 -8.63 9.66 16.91
N TYR A 425 -9.33 9.25 15.85
CA TYR A 425 -9.17 9.86 14.52
C TYR A 425 -9.54 11.34 14.51
N VAL A 426 -10.69 11.70 15.11
CA VAL A 426 -11.14 13.10 15.22
C VAL A 426 -10.15 13.92 16.05
N GLY A 427 -9.73 13.41 17.21
CA GLY A 427 -8.73 14.06 18.06
C GLY A 427 -7.42 14.32 17.32
N GLU A 428 -6.91 13.36 16.57
CA GLU A 428 -5.71 13.54 15.76
C GLU A 428 -5.89 14.58 14.66
N ARG A 429 -7.06 14.59 14.00
CA ARG A 429 -7.40 15.61 13.00
C ARG A 429 -7.47 17.01 13.60
N MET A 430 -8.08 17.16 14.78
CA MET A 430 -8.13 18.43 15.51
C MET A 430 -6.74 18.90 15.92
N LEU A 431 -5.89 18.03 16.47
CA LEU A 431 -4.51 18.35 16.82
C LEU A 431 -3.69 18.84 15.63
N ARG A 432 -3.87 18.21 14.45
CA ARG A 432 -3.22 18.67 13.21
C ARG A 432 -3.69 20.06 12.79
N ALA A 433 -5.00 20.32 12.85
CA ALA A 433 -5.56 21.63 12.50
C ALA A 433 -5.07 22.75 13.44
N LEU A 434 -4.93 22.45 14.73
CA LEU A 434 -4.38 23.39 15.71
C LEU A 434 -2.90 23.70 15.44
N ARG A 435 -2.08 22.67 15.15
CA ARG A 435 -0.66 22.86 14.82
C ARG A 435 -0.44 23.60 13.51
N SER A 436 -1.26 23.35 12.48
CA SER A 436 -1.14 24.05 11.20
C SER A 436 -1.45 25.55 11.31
N ASN A 437 -2.31 25.95 12.24
CA ASN A 437 -2.62 27.36 12.49
C ASN A 437 -1.53 28.07 13.31
N ALA A 438 -0.74 27.32 14.09
CA ALA A 438 0.29 27.88 14.97
C ALA A 438 1.60 28.25 14.23
N HIS A 439 1.91 27.59 13.11
CA HIS A 439 3.13 27.84 12.32
C HIS A 439 2.81 28.03 10.83
N PRO A 440 2.35 29.21 10.40
CA PRO A 440 2.20 29.52 8.99
C PRO A 440 3.58 29.69 8.35
N VAL A 441 4.14 28.60 7.82
CA VAL A 441 5.39 28.66 7.07
C VAL A 441 5.10 29.21 5.68
N LYS A 442 5.59 30.42 5.37
CA LYS A 442 5.67 30.91 3.99
C LYS A 442 6.64 30.01 3.23
N ILE A 443 6.13 29.23 2.29
CA ILE A 443 6.95 28.41 1.40
C ILE A 443 7.75 29.36 0.49
N LEU A 444 9.00 29.62 0.85
CA LEU A 444 9.98 30.19 -0.07
C LEU A 444 10.28 29.12 -1.13
N LYS A 445 9.69 29.32 -2.30
CA LYS A 445 9.69 28.47 -3.51
C LYS A 445 11.07 27.98 -4.01
N LYS A 446 12.17 28.32 -3.34
CA LYS A 446 13.55 28.02 -3.73
C LYS A 446 14.07 26.68 -3.18
N LEU A 447 13.65 26.24 -1.99
CA LEU A 447 14.13 24.97 -1.40
C LEU A 447 13.56 23.69 -2.04
N ASP A 448 12.36 23.77 -2.62
CA ASP A 448 11.71 22.60 -3.25
C ASP A 448 12.37 22.20 -4.58
N SER A 449 13.07 23.14 -5.24
CA SER A 449 13.72 22.87 -6.53
C SER A 449 14.98 22.01 -6.37
N LEU A 450 15.79 22.18 -5.31
CA LEU A 450 16.92 21.26 -5.03
C LEU A 450 16.48 19.90 -4.58
N ARG A 451 15.44 19.84 -3.74
CA ARG A 451 14.95 18.59 -3.16
C ARG A 451 14.35 17.64 -4.19
N TYR A 452 13.98 18.16 -5.36
CA TYR A 452 13.57 17.39 -6.53
C TYR A 452 14.75 16.91 -7.38
N CYS A 453 15.88 17.63 -7.38
CA CYS A 453 17.07 17.30 -8.17
C CYS A 453 17.81 16.09 -7.58
N PHE A 454 18.06 16.08 -6.26
CA PHE A 454 18.64 14.94 -5.53
C PHE A 454 17.82 13.63 -5.63
N TYR A 455 16.52 13.73 -5.92
CA TYR A 455 15.63 12.57 -6.02
C TYR A 455 15.55 11.96 -7.42
N LEU A 456 16.04 12.65 -8.45
CA LEU A 456 16.08 12.14 -9.83
C LEU A 456 17.37 11.35 -10.13
N GLU A 457 18.37 11.43 -9.26
CA GLU A 457 19.61 10.65 -9.38
C GLU A 457 19.67 9.43 -8.45
N VAL A 458 18.81 9.39 -7.44
CA VAL A 458 18.76 8.29 -6.46
C VAL A 458 17.57 7.35 -6.71
N TYR A 459 16.70 7.60 -7.70
CA TYR A 459 15.56 6.72 -8.05
C TYR A 459 15.50 6.34 -9.52
#